data_AF-A0AAW0IJ07-F1
#
_entry.id   AF-A0AAW0IJ07-F1
#
_cell.length_a   1.000
_cell.length_b   1.000
_cell.length_c   1.000
_cell.angle_alpha   90.00
_cell.angle_beta   90.00
_cell.angle_gamma   90.00
#
_symmetry.space_group_name_H-M   'P 1'
#
loop_
_entity.id
_entity.type
_entity.pdbx_description
1 polymer ?
#
loop_
_entity_poly.entity_id
_entity_poly.type
_entity_poly.pdbx_seq_one_letter_code
_entity_poly.pdbx_strand_id
1 'polypeptide(L)'
;MTSQEKHEGAESLLKFLNDRGGALFQDVQKPSPDEWGKTQEAMEAALALEKHLNQALLDLHSLGSACTDPHLSDFLKNHFLDEEVKVIKKMGNHLTNLRRLAAGPQAPLGEYLFERLTLKHD
;
A
#
# COMPACT_ATOMS: atom_id res chain seq x y z
N MET A 1 -6.59 -0.31 -4.03
CA MET A 1 -5.48 -1.26 -4.07
C MET A 1 -5.90 -2.52 -3.37
N THR A 2 -5.53 -3.67 -3.91
CA THR A 2 -6.01 -5.01 -3.52
C THR A 2 -4.85 -5.89 -3.07
N SER A 3 -5.16 -6.97 -2.36
CA SER A 3 -4.16 -8.00 -2.00
C SER A 3 -3.48 -8.61 -3.24
N GLN A 4 -4.20 -8.66 -4.37
CA GLN A 4 -3.68 -9.15 -5.63
C GLN A 4 -2.58 -8.24 -6.19
N GLU A 5 -2.77 -6.92 -6.21
CA GLU A 5 -1.73 -5.98 -6.68
C GLU A 5 -0.45 -6.07 -5.83
N LYS A 6 -0.58 -6.30 -4.52
CA LYS A 6 0.59 -6.54 -3.65
C LYS A 6 1.29 -7.85 -3.95
N HIS A 7 0.53 -8.91 -4.26
CA HIS A 7 1.09 -10.19 -4.68
C HIS A 7 1.85 -10.07 -6.01
N GLU A 8 1.26 -9.40 -7.01
CA GLU A 8 1.91 -9.13 -8.30
C GLU A 8 3.19 -8.29 -8.14
N GLY A 9 3.17 -7.30 -7.24
CA GLY A 9 4.36 -6.53 -6.87
C GLY A 9 5.48 -7.40 -6.27
N ALA A 10 5.13 -8.33 -5.38
CA ALA A 10 6.08 -9.26 -4.79
C ALA A 10 6.65 -10.24 -5.84
N GLU A 11 5.82 -10.78 -6.74
CA GLU A 11 6.27 -11.62 -7.85
C GLU A 11 7.22 -10.87 -8.80
N SER A 12 6.93 -9.59 -9.08
CA SER A 12 7.79 -8.73 -9.89
C SER A 12 9.17 -8.55 -9.24
N LEU A 13 9.23 -8.32 -7.92
CA LEU A 13 10.49 -8.26 -7.16
C LEU A 13 11.24 -9.59 -7.17
N LEU A 14 10.55 -10.71 -6.96
CA LEU A 14 11.17 -12.04 -6.99
C LEU A 14 11.76 -12.35 -8.37
N LYS A 15 11.04 -12.02 -9.44
CA LYS A 15 11.54 -12.17 -10.81
C LYS A 15 12.78 -11.31 -11.04
N PHE A 16 12.75 -10.05 -10.61
CA PHE A 16 13.90 -9.15 -10.71
C PHE A 16 15.13 -9.68 -9.96
N LEU A 17 14.95 -10.26 -8.78
CA LEU A 17 16.02 -10.90 -8.03
C LEU A 17 16.57 -12.14 -8.75
N ASN A 18 15.70 -13.00 -9.27
CA ASN A 18 16.07 -14.20 -10.02
C ASN A 18 16.88 -13.84 -11.29
N ASP A 19 16.47 -12.81 -12.03
CA ASP A 19 17.18 -12.32 -13.22
C ASP A 19 18.60 -11.81 -12.91
N ARG A 20 18.86 -11.47 -11.64
CA ARG A 20 20.16 -11.04 -11.11
C ARG A 20 20.91 -12.13 -10.36
N GLY A 21 20.42 -13.37 -10.42
CA GLY A 21 21.03 -14.53 -9.77
C GLY A 21 20.80 -14.62 -8.26
N GLY A 22 19.94 -13.78 -7.70
CA GLY A 22 19.50 -13.87 -6.30
C GLY A 22 18.32 -14.81 -6.12
N ALA A 23 18.20 -15.44 -4.96
CA ALA A 23 17.02 -16.21 -4.57
C ALA A 23 16.79 -16.02 -3.07
N LEU A 24 15.59 -15.58 -2.68
CA LEU A 24 15.25 -15.33 -1.29
C LEU A 24 13.78 -15.64 -1.01
N PHE A 25 13.55 -16.43 0.04
CA PHE A 25 12.24 -16.63 0.64
C PHE A 25 12.40 -16.59 2.17
N GLN A 26 11.46 -15.94 2.84
CA GLN A 26 11.39 -15.87 4.30
C GLN A 26 9.96 -16.14 4.75
N ASP A 27 9.81 -16.53 6.02
CA ASP A 27 8.50 -16.80 6.61
C ASP A 27 7.67 -15.51 6.69
N VAL A 28 6.51 -15.51 6.03
CA VAL A 28 5.56 -14.41 6.09
C VAL A 28 4.82 -14.46 7.42
N GLN A 29 4.99 -13.42 8.23
CA GLN A 29 4.30 -13.30 9.51
C GLN A 29 2.81 -13.07 9.31
N LYS A 30 1.99 -13.62 10.21
CA LYS A 30 0.56 -13.36 10.18
C LYS A 30 0.27 -11.85 10.34
N PRO A 31 -0.77 -11.32 9.68
CA PRO A 31 -1.23 -9.97 9.98
C PRO A 31 -1.61 -9.81 11.45
N SER A 32 -1.33 -8.63 12.00
CA SER A 32 -1.80 -8.23 13.33
C SER A 32 -2.42 -6.85 13.16
N PRO A 33 -3.64 -6.59 13.68
CA PRO A 33 -4.51 -7.43 14.54
C PRO A 33 -5.36 -8.48 13.78
N ASP A 34 -6.02 -9.38 14.52
CA ASP A 34 -7.01 -10.33 13.97
C ASP A 34 -8.38 -9.64 13.71
N GLU A 35 -8.67 -8.51 14.38
CA GLU A 35 -9.85 -7.66 14.18
C GLU A 35 -9.41 -6.23 13.84
N TRP A 36 -9.98 -5.64 12.78
CA TRP A 36 -9.57 -4.32 12.25
C TRP A 36 -10.48 -3.16 12.68
N GLY A 37 -11.45 -3.42 13.54
CA GLY A 37 -12.39 -2.42 14.03
C GLY A 37 -13.33 -1.90 12.94
N LYS A 38 -13.60 -0.59 12.96
CA LYS A 38 -14.48 0.08 12.00
C LYS A 38 -13.75 0.40 10.69
N THR A 39 -14.51 0.75 9.65
CA THR A 39 -13.99 1.13 8.33
C THR A 39 -12.87 2.16 8.40
N GLN A 40 -12.98 3.15 9.29
CA GLN A 40 -11.95 4.17 9.49
C GLN A 40 -10.66 3.58 10.06
N GLU A 41 -10.74 2.75 11.10
CA GLU A 41 -9.57 2.13 11.76
C GLU A 41 -8.82 1.21 10.81
N ALA A 42 -9.55 0.38 10.07
CA ALA A 42 -8.99 -0.48 9.02
C ALA A 42 -8.27 0.34 7.94
N MET A 43 -8.84 1.46 7.51
CA MET A 43 -8.25 2.31 6.48
C MET A 43 -7.02 3.09 6.98
N GLU A 44 -7.00 3.50 8.25
CA GLU A 44 -5.83 4.10 8.90
C GLU A 44 -4.68 3.10 8.99
N ALA A 45 -4.97 1.86 9.39
CA ALA A 45 -3.98 0.81 9.46
C ALA A 45 -3.41 0.46 8.06
N ALA A 46 -4.29 0.35 7.06
CA ALA A 46 -3.86 0.11 5.68
C ALA A 46 -3.02 1.27 5.13
N LEU A 47 -3.42 2.53 5.37
CA LEU A 47 -2.62 3.70 4.96
C LEU A 47 -1.23 3.73 5.65
N ALA A 48 -1.17 3.33 6.92
CA ALA A 48 0.10 3.23 7.63
C ALA A 48 1.00 2.14 7.02
N LEU A 49 0.44 0.99 6.64
CA LEU A 49 1.15 -0.07 5.95
C LEU A 49 1.72 0.41 4.60
N GLU A 50 0.95 1.15 3.82
CA GLU A 50 1.41 1.68 2.53
C GLU A 50 2.53 2.71 2.67
N LYS A 51 2.43 3.59 3.66
CA LYS A 51 3.52 4.52 3.96
C LYS A 51 4.79 3.80 4.38
N HIS A 52 4.67 2.73 5.16
CA HIS A 52 5.81 1.92 5.56
C HIS A 52 6.44 1.21 4.36
N LEU A 53 5.62 0.61 3.48
CA LEU A 53 6.10 -0.02 2.25
C LEU A 53 6.79 0.99 1.32
N ASN A 54 6.20 2.16 1.12
CA ASN A 54 6.81 3.23 0.33
C ASN A 54 8.14 3.71 0.93
N GLN A 55 8.24 3.80 2.26
CA GLN A 55 9.52 4.12 2.91
C GLN A 55 10.57 3.04 2.63
N ALA A 56 10.21 1.75 2.77
CA ALA A 56 11.13 0.65 2.47
C ALA A 56 11.60 0.67 0.99
N LEU A 57 10.72 1.04 0.05
CA LEU A 57 11.07 1.20 -1.37
C LEU A 57 12.01 2.39 -1.60
N LEU A 58 11.81 3.52 -0.90
CA LEU A 58 12.70 4.68 -0.97
C LEU A 58 14.08 4.37 -0.37
N ASP A 59 14.13 3.61 0.72
CA ASP A 59 15.38 3.16 1.35
C ASP A 59 16.13 2.22 0.40
N LEU A 60 15.43 1.28 -0.24
CA LEU A 60 16.01 0.38 -1.23
C LEU A 60 16.51 1.13 -2.47
N HIS A 61 15.77 2.12 -2.96
CA HIS A 61 16.21 2.98 -4.06
C HIS A 61 17.47 3.78 -3.69
N SER A 62 17.53 4.29 -2.45
CA SER A 62 18.69 5.01 -1.94
C SER A 62 19.92 4.10 -1.85
N LEU A 63 19.73 2.86 -1.41
CA LEU A 63 20.77 1.84 -1.39
C LEU A 63 21.26 1.51 -2.81
N GLY A 64 20.34 1.26 -3.75
CA GLY A 64 20.68 1.03 -5.16
C GLY A 64 21.49 2.18 -5.77
N SER A 65 21.11 3.42 -5.45
CA SER A 65 21.86 4.61 -5.87
C SER A 65 23.26 4.67 -5.26
N ALA A 66 23.40 4.37 -3.97
CA ALA A 66 24.70 4.34 -3.28
C ALA A 66 25.62 3.22 -3.81
N CYS A 67 25.05 2.09 -4.20
CA CYS A 67 25.74 0.97 -4.84
C CYS A 67 25.97 1.17 -6.35
N THR A 68 25.63 2.34 -6.91
CA THR A 68 25.72 2.65 -8.35
C THR A 68 25.01 1.63 -9.24
N ASP A 69 23.80 1.24 -8.84
CA ASP A 69 22.94 0.29 -9.54
C ASP A 69 21.77 1.00 -10.25
N PRO A 70 21.99 1.54 -11.46
CA PRO A 70 20.97 2.30 -12.17
C PRO A 70 19.75 1.43 -12.54
N HIS A 71 19.95 0.14 -12.79
CA HIS A 71 18.87 -0.75 -13.19
C HIS A 71 17.93 -1.08 -12.02
N LEU A 72 18.43 -1.19 -10.78
CA LEU A 72 17.56 -1.29 -9.59
C LEU A 72 16.81 0.02 -9.36
N SER A 73 17.50 1.16 -9.41
CA SER A 73 16.86 2.46 -9.21
C SER A 73 15.74 2.74 -10.22
N ASP A 74 15.95 2.43 -11.50
CA ASP A 74 14.93 2.62 -12.53
C ASP A 74 13.77 1.63 -12.40
N PHE A 75 14.06 0.37 -12.05
CA PHE A 75 13.02 -0.62 -11.80
C PHE A 75 12.07 -0.19 -10.68
N LEU A 76 12.61 0.28 -9.55
CA LEU A 76 11.79 0.74 -8.41
C LEU A 76 10.95 1.97 -8.77
N LYS A 77 11.51 2.93 -9.52
CA LYS A 77 10.77 4.10 -9.99
C LYS A 77 9.60 3.72 -10.89
N ASN A 78 9.87 2.93 -11.92
CA ASN A 78 8.90 2.65 -12.97
C ASN A 78 7.77 1.70 -12.54
N HIS A 79 8.04 0.82 -11.57
CA HIS A 79 7.09 -0.22 -11.19
C HIS A 79 6.44 -0.04 -9.83
N PHE A 80 7.04 0.75 -8.91
CA PHE A 80 6.58 0.81 -7.52
C PHE A 80 6.34 2.24 -7.02
N LEU A 81 7.34 3.12 -7.09
CA LEU A 81 7.29 4.42 -6.41
C LEU A 81 6.12 5.31 -6.89
N ASP A 82 5.87 5.37 -8.19
CA ASP A 82 4.75 6.15 -8.72
C ASP A 82 3.38 5.58 -8.32
N GLU A 83 3.26 4.24 -8.27
CA GLU A 83 2.02 3.57 -7.86
C GLU A 83 1.75 3.75 -6.37
N GLU A 84 2.77 3.61 -5.52
CA GLU A 84 2.64 3.84 -4.07
C GLU A 84 2.17 5.26 -3.76
N VAL A 85 2.71 6.27 -4.45
CA VAL A 85 2.27 7.67 -4.28
C VAL A 85 0.80 7.84 -4.66
N LYS A 86 0.35 7.23 -5.77
CA LYS A 86 -1.06 7.27 -6.20
C LYS A 86 -1.96 6.60 -5.16
N VAL A 87 -1.55 5.46 -4.64
CA VAL A 87 -2.33 4.70 -3.67
C VAL A 87 -2.42 5.42 -2.33
N ILE A 88 -1.29 5.89 -1.78
CA ILE A 88 -1.25 6.67 -0.53
C ILE A 88 -2.17 7.90 -0.65
N LYS A 89 -2.16 8.59 -1.80
CA LYS A 89 -3.05 9.72 -2.06
C LYS A 89 -4.53 9.30 -2.10
N LYS A 90 -4.86 8.23 -2.83
CA LYS A 90 -6.23 7.70 -2.93
C LYS A 90 -6.77 7.35 -1.54
N MET A 91 -5.99 6.62 -0.75
CA MET A 91 -6.36 6.24 0.62
C MET A 91 -6.47 7.45 1.56
N GLY A 92 -5.57 8.44 1.45
CA GLY A 92 -5.68 9.68 2.22
C GLY A 92 -6.95 10.47 1.92
N ASN A 93 -7.37 10.50 0.65
CA ASN A 93 -8.64 11.11 0.24
C ASN A 93 -9.84 10.37 0.82
N HIS A 94 -9.84 9.04 0.74
CA HIS A 94 -10.88 8.19 1.34
C HIS A 94 -11.02 8.43 2.84
N LEU A 95 -9.90 8.48 3.56
CA LEU A 95 -9.87 8.75 4.99
C LEU A 95 -10.43 10.13 5.35
N THR A 96 -10.10 11.14 4.55
CA THR A 96 -10.64 12.49 4.72
C THR A 96 -12.16 12.51 4.51
N ASN A 97 -12.66 11.79 3.50
CA ASN A 97 -14.09 11.65 3.24
C ASN A 97 -14.80 10.89 4.37
N LEU A 98 -14.23 9.77 4.82
CA LEU A 98 -14.76 8.97 5.93
C LEU A 98 -14.87 9.79 7.21
N ARG A 99 -13.82 10.52 7.60
CA ARG A 99 -13.84 11.38 8.80
C ARG A 99 -14.92 12.46 8.73
N ARG A 100 -15.18 13.00 7.53
CA ARG A 100 -16.25 13.98 7.32
C ARG A 100 -17.64 13.34 7.45
N LEU A 101 -17.82 12.13 6.95
CA LEU A 101 -19.10 11.39 6.99
C LEU A 101 -19.37 10.74 8.36
N ALA A 102 -18.32 10.40 9.10
CA ALA A 102 -18.38 9.82 10.44
C ALA A 102 -18.55 10.88 11.54
N ALA A 103 -18.60 12.17 11.19
CA ALA A 103 -18.84 13.25 12.13
C ALA A 103 -20.34 13.39 12.46
N GLY A 104 -20.72 13.07 13.69
CA GLY A 104 -22.06 13.33 14.23
C GLY A 104 -22.96 12.10 14.39
N PRO A 105 -24.26 12.28 14.68
CA PRO A 105 -25.18 11.21 15.08
C PRO A 105 -25.44 10.14 14.00
N GLN A 106 -25.08 10.43 12.75
CA GLN A 106 -25.37 9.61 11.57
C GLN A 106 -24.15 8.83 11.06
N ALA A 107 -23.11 8.65 11.88
CA ALA A 107 -21.90 7.94 11.50
C ALA A 107 -22.15 6.54 10.86
N PRO A 108 -23.10 5.71 11.34
CA PRO A 108 -23.38 4.42 10.68
C PRO A 108 -23.91 4.56 9.24
N LEU A 109 -24.74 5.58 8.98
CA LEU A 109 -25.21 5.88 7.62
C LEU A 109 -24.08 6.43 6.75
N GLY A 110 -23.19 7.23 7.34
CA GLY A 110 -21.99 7.74 6.68
C GLY A 110 -21.07 6.64 6.16
N GLU A 111 -20.80 5.62 6.99
CA GLU A 111 -20.01 4.44 6.59
C GLU A 111 -20.68 3.66 5.45
N TYR A 112 -21.99 3.41 5.55
CA TYR A 112 -22.76 2.73 4.50
C TYR A 112 -22.75 3.47 3.16
N LEU A 113 -22.93 4.80 3.18
CA LEU A 113 -22.89 5.61 1.97
C LEU A 113 -21.49 5.66 1.36
N PHE A 114 -20.45 5.71 2.19
CA PHE A 114 -19.06 5.66 1.73
C PHE A 114 -18.76 4.34 1.00
N GLU A 115 -19.15 3.21 1.58
CA GLU A 115 -19.00 1.89 0.95
C GLU A 115 -19.71 1.84 -0.41
N ARG A 116 -20.96 2.32 -0.47
CA ARG A 116 -21.77 2.21 -1.69
C ARG A 116 -21.40 3.19 -2.80
N LEU A 117 -21.03 4.41 -2.46
CA LEU A 117 -20.85 5.49 -3.44
C LEU A 117 -19.39 5.75 -3.79
N THR A 118 -18.45 5.29 -2.96
CA THR A 118 -17.01 5.46 -3.21
C THR A 118 -16.38 4.10 -3.54
N LEU A 119 -16.40 3.15 -2.60
CA LEU A 119 -15.61 1.91 -2.73
C LEU A 119 -16.13 0.96 -3.83
N LYS A 120 -17.44 0.91 -4.09
CA LYS A 120 -17.99 0.06 -5.18
C LYS A 120 -17.68 0.55 -6.59
N HIS A 121 -17.22 1.80 -6.72
CA HIS A 121 -16.91 2.43 -8.00
C HIS A 121 -15.41 2.66 -8.17
N ASP A 122 -14.60 2.14 -7.25
CA ASP A 122 -13.14 2.24 -7.19
C ASP A 122 -12.42 0.98 -7.63
#